data_AF-A0A8W8K915-F1
#
_entry.id   AF-A0A8W8K915-F1
#
_cell.length_a   1.000
_cell.length_b   1.000
_cell.length_c   1.000
_cell.angle_alpha   90.00
_cell.angle_beta   90.00
_cell.angle_gamma   90.00
#
_symmetry.space_group_name_H-M   'P 1'
#
loop_
_entity.id
_entity.type
_entity.pdbx_description
1 polymer ?
#
loop_
_entity_poly.entity_id
_entity_poly.type
_entity_poly.pdbx_seq_one_letter_code
_entity_poly.pdbx_strand_id
1 'polypeptide(L)'
;MREAAMKVVTCKFCNFFLKMHPDLSAHLHTDECNTLIKVFTSCQEQHGFLRFLGYCDPLFTDVQKCLRRERINQRKEDRESNRQRMKALRERQAKGLAEPYKEV
;
A
#
# COMPACT_ATOMS: atom_id res chain seq x y z
N MET A 1 44.29 -6.51 -5.00
CA MET A 1 43.02 -6.80 -4.32
C MET A 1 42.18 -5.53 -4.37
N ARG A 2 41.62 -5.16 -5.53
CA ARG A 2 40.27 -5.48 -6.04
C ARG A 2 39.15 -5.13 -5.04
N GLU A 3 38.58 -3.95 -5.18
CA GLU A 3 37.13 -3.74 -5.14
C GLU A 3 36.75 -2.71 -6.21
N ALA A 4 36.30 -3.23 -7.36
CA ALA A 4 35.63 -2.49 -8.41
C ALA A 4 34.28 -3.17 -8.61
N ALA A 5 33.20 -2.49 -8.30
CA ALA A 5 31.85 -2.79 -8.79
C ALA A 5 31.01 -1.52 -8.63
N MET A 6 30.96 -0.68 -9.66
CA MET A 6 29.86 -0.65 -10.62
C MET A 6 28.63 0.06 -10.02
N LYS A 7 28.66 1.39 -10.08
CA LYS A 7 27.47 2.24 -9.96
C LYS A 7 26.54 1.90 -11.11
N VAL A 8 25.67 0.92 -10.90
CA VAL A 8 24.62 0.58 -11.84
C VAL A 8 23.78 1.84 -12.02
N VAL A 9 23.81 2.35 -13.24
CA VAL A 9 22.98 3.45 -13.73
C VAL A 9 21.54 3.12 -13.36
N THR A 10 21.02 3.77 -12.31
CA THR A 10 19.59 3.72 -11.99
C THR A 10 18.86 4.53 -13.05
N CYS A 11 18.73 3.95 -14.24
CA CYS A 11 17.93 4.47 -15.31
C CYS A 11 16.50 4.61 -14.76
N LYS A 12 16.02 5.87 -14.62
CA LYS A 12 14.66 6.20 -14.17
C LYS A 12 13.57 5.47 -14.97
N PHE A 13 13.89 4.93 -16.15
CA PHE A 13 12.97 4.25 -17.06
C PHE A 13 12.58 2.82 -16.60
N CYS A 14 13.42 2.10 -15.84
CA CYS A 14 13.05 0.74 -15.33
C CYS A 14 12.02 0.77 -14.19
N ASN A 15 11.78 1.93 -13.57
CA ASN A 15 10.81 2.03 -12.47
C ASN A 15 9.35 1.94 -12.95
N PHE A 16 9.04 2.18 -14.22
CA PHE A 16 7.64 2.28 -14.65
C PHE A 16 6.91 0.93 -14.70
N PHE A 17 7.60 -0.16 -15.08
CA PHE A 17 7.00 -1.51 -15.12
C PHE A 17 7.02 -2.24 -13.77
N LEU A 18 7.80 -1.77 -12.79
CA LEU A 18 7.95 -2.41 -11.46
C LEU A 18 7.18 -1.68 -10.35
N LYS A 19 6.62 -0.48 -10.60
CA LYS A 19 6.14 0.44 -9.54
C LYS A 19 4.64 0.69 -9.54
N MET A 20 3.86 -0.11 -10.29
CA MET A 20 2.39 -0.16 -10.14
C MET A 20 1.94 -1.46 -9.46
N HIS A 21 2.80 -2.08 -8.65
CA HIS A 21 2.37 -3.11 -7.72
C HIS A 21 1.86 -2.44 -6.45
N PRO A 22 0.64 -2.70 -5.97
CA PRO A 22 0.26 -2.28 -4.62
C PRO A 22 1.31 -2.84 -3.65
N ASP A 23 1.86 -2.00 -2.76
CA ASP A 23 2.84 -2.45 -1.78
C ASP A 23 2.22 -3.57 -0.93
N LEU A 24 2.63 -4.81 -1.19
CA LEU A 24 2.15 -6.04 -0.55
C LEU A 24 2.91 -6.32 0.76
N SER A 25 3.45 -5.27 1.39
CA SER A 25 4.25 -5.40 2.60
C SER A 25 3.36 -5.86 3.75
N ALA A 26 3.77 -6.93 4.44
CA ALA A 26 2.95 -7.62 5.43
C ALA A 26 2.54 -6.73 6.63
N HIS A 27 3.24 -5.61 6.86
CA HIS A 27 2.92 -4.68 7.93
C HIS A 27 1.72 -3.76 7.61
N LEU A 28 1.36 -3.59 6.33
CA LEU A 28 0.34 -2.62 5.94
C LEU A 28 -1.09 -3.20 5.92
N HIS A 29 -1.20 -4.53 6.03
CA HIS A 29 -2.45 -5.24 5.80
C HIS A 29 -2.94 -5.97 7.05
N THR A 30 -4.25 -6.13 7.15
CA THR A 30 -4.89 -7.05 8.10
C THR A 30 -4.37 -8.50 7.95
N ASP A 31 -4.40 -9.26 9.04
CA ASP A 31 -3.91 -10.65 9.10
C ASP A 31 -4.58 -11.58 8.07
N GLU A 32 -5.87 -11.33 7.78
CA GLU A 32 -6.62 -12.07 6.76
C GLU A 32 -6.06 -11.82 5.35
N CYS A 33 -5.82 -10.55 4.99
CA CYS A 33 -5.23 -10.21 3.70
C CYS A 33 -3.78 -10.71 3.59
N ASN A 34 -3.02 -10.66 4.67
CA ASN A 34 -1.64 -11.16 4.72
C ASN A 34 -1.52 -12.64 4.39
N THR A 35 -2.50 -13.44 4.80
CA THR A 35 -2.52 -14.88 4.48
C THR A 35 -2.71 -15.10 2.98
N LEU A 36 -3.63 -14.37 2.35
CA LEU A 36 -3.85 -14.45 0.89
C LEU A 36 -2.63 -13.98 0.09
N ILE A 37 -1.96 -12.93 0.57
CA ILE A 37 -0.73 -12.41 -0.04
C ILE A 37 0.38 -13.46 0.00
N LYS A 38 0.59 -14.14 1.14
CA LYS A 38 1.58 -15.22 1.26
C LYS A 38 1.32 -16.36 0.28
N VAL A 39 0.06 -16.79 0.16
CA VAL A 39 -0.33 -17.85 -0.76
C VAL A 39 -0.10 -17.41 -2.21
N PHE A 40 -0.48 -16.18 -2.57
CA PHE A 40 -0.25 -15.64 -3.91
C PHE A 40 1.24 -15.55 -4.25
N THR A 41 2.07 -15.04 -3.33
CA THR A 41 3.54 -14.98 -3.51
C THR A 41 4.12 -16.37 -3.71
N SER A 42 3.71 -17.35 -2.90
CA SER A 42 4.17 -18.73 -3.07
C SER A 42 3.77 -19.34 -4.43
N CYS A 43 2.57 -19.02 -4.93
CA CYS A 43 2.14 -19.42 -6.27
C CYS A 43 3.04 -18.80 -7.35
N GLN A 44 3.36 -17.51 -7.23
CA GLN A 44 4.25 -16.83 -8.18
C GLN A 44 5.69 -17.40 -8.18
N GLU A 45 6.20 -17.75 -7.00
CA GLU A 45 7.56 -18.31 -6.83
C GLU A 45 7.67 -19.73 -7.40
N GLN A 46 6.65 -20.56 -7.18
CA GLN A 46 6.60 -21.92 -7.72
C GLN A 46 6.41 -21.96 -9.24
N HIS A 47 5.74 -20.94 -9.78
CA HIS A 47 5.25 -20.93 -11.15
C HIS A 47 5.75 -19.71 -11.92
N GLY A 48 7.07 -19.64 -12.15
CA GLY A 48 7.72 -18.49 -12.81
C GLY A 48 7.12 -18.13 -14.18
N PHE A 49 7.02 -19.08 -15.11
CA PHE A 49 6.45 -18.82 -16.45
C PHE A 49 4.91 -18.83 -16.47
N LEU A 50 4.30 -19.73 -15.70
CA LEU A 50 2.84 -19.87 -15.62
C LEU A 50 2.17 -18.68 -14.92
N ARG A 51 2.91 -17.88 -14.14
CA ARG A 51 2.46 -16.57 -13.65
C ARG A 51 2.04 -15.64 -14.80
N PHE A 52 2.74 -15.69 -15.94
CA PHE A 52 2.41 -14.87 -17.11
C PHE A 52 1.23 -15.44 -17.91
N LEU A 53 0.86 -16.71 -17.68
CA LEU A 53 -0.29 -17.37 -18.29
C LEU A 53 -1.56 -17.27 -17.43
N GLY A 54 -1.52 -16.51 -16.33
CA GLY A 54 -2.70 -16.29 -15.47
C GLY A 54 -3.04 -17.44 -14.52
N TYR A 55 -2.11 -18.38 -14.29
CA TYR A 55 -2.37 -19.53 -13.42
C TYR A 55 -2.72 -19.14 -11.97
N CYS A 56 -2.13 -18.06 -11.47
CA CYS A 56 -2.39 -17.54 -10.12
C CYS A 56 -3.47 -16.45 -10.06
N ASP A 57 -4.21 -16.19 -11.15
CA ASP A 57 -5.20 -15.11 -11.24
C ASP A 57 -6.40 -15.22 -10.28
N PRO A 58 -6.92 -16.43 -9.96
CA PRO A 58 -7.97 -16.56 -8.95
C PRO A 58 -7.50 -16.07 -7.58
N LEU A 59 -6.28 -16.45 -7.18
CA LEU A 59 -5.66 -16.01 -5.93
C LEU A 59 -5.43 -14.49 -5.94
N PHE A 60 -4.96 -13.95 -7.07
CA PHE A 60 -4.77 -12.50 -7.22
C PHE A 60 -6.08 -11.72 -7.07
N THR A 61 -7.17 -12.26 -7.61
CA THR A 61 -8.50 -11.65 -7.52
C THR A 61 -8.95 -11.53 -6.07
N ASP A 62 -8.69 -12.54 -5.26
CA ASP A 62 -9.06 -12.51 -3.84
C ASP A 62 -8.19 -11.56 -3.02
N VAL A 63 -6.88 -11.49 -3.33
CA VAL A 63 -5.99 -10.45 -2.77
C VAL A 63 -6.53 -9.05 -3.11
N GLN A 64 -6.91 -8.80 -4.37
CA GLN A 64 -7.46 -7.50 -4.77
C GLN A 64 -8.75 -7.14 -4.04
N LYS A 65 -9.68 -8.10 -3.86
CA LYS A 65 -10.91 -7.88 -3.09
C LYS A 65 -10.58 -7.52 -1.65
N CYS A 66 -9.62 -8.19 -1.05
CA CYS A 66 -9.18 -7.94 0.32
C CYS A 66 -8.63 -6.52 0.49
N LEU A 67 -7.65 -6.16 -0.34
CA LEU A 67 -7.02 -4.82 -0.34
C LEU A 67 -8.03 -3.70 -0.63
N ARG A 68 -9.02 -3.95 -1.48
CA ARG A 68 -10.08 -2.98 -1.76
C ARG A 68 -10.95 -2.73 -0.54
N ARG A 69 -11.31 -3.77 0.22
CA ARG A 69 -12.09 -3.64 1.45
C ARG A 69 -11.34 -2.85 2.51
N GLU A 70 -10.07 -3.18 2.72
CA GLU A 70 -9.19 -2.48 3.66
C GLU A 70 -9.10 -0.98 3.33
N ARG A 71 -8.82 -0.63 2.07
CA ARG A 71 -8.78 0.77 1.62
C ARG A 71 -10.11 1.49 1.78
N ILE A 72 -11.24 0.78 1.69
CA ILE A 72 -12.56 1.39 1.91
C ILE A 72 -12.79 1.63 3.40
N ASN A 73 -12.37 0.70 4.26
CA ASN A 73 -12.51 0.82 5.72
C ASN A 73 -11.65 1.95 6.27
N GLN A 74 -10.37 2.00 5.91
CA GLN A 74 -9.48 3.11 6.28
C GLN A 74 -10.05 4.46 5.83
N ARG A 75 -10.54 4.56 4.58
CA ARG A 75 -11.19 5.79 4.10
C ARG A 75 -12.47 6.16 4.86
N LYS A 76 -13.18 5.21 5.46
CA LYS A 76 -14.35 5.51 6.30
C LYS A 76 -13.90 6.06 7.65
N GLU A 77 -12.93 5.40 8.29
CA GLU A 77 -12.35 5.82 9.57
C GLU A 77 -11.70 7.20 9.47
N ASP A 78 -10.92 7.44 8.42
CA ASP A 78 -10.29 8.74 8.15
C ASP A 78 -11.34 9.82 7.92
N ARG A 79 -12.43 9.52 7.22
CA ARG A 79 -13.52 10.50 7.02
C ARG A 79 -14.20 10.84 8.34
N GLU A 80 -14.41 9.87 9.22
CA GLU A 80 -15.02 10.10 10.52
C GLU A 80 -14.09 10.90 11.44
N SER A 81 -12.83 10.46 11.56
CA SER A 81 -11.78 11.14 12.31
C SER A 81 -11.56 12.57 11.81
N ASN A 82 -11.49 12.76 10.49
CA ASN A 82 -11.35 14.09 9.90
C ASN A 82 -12.59 14.96 10.14
N ARG A 83 -13.82 14.41 10.07
CA ARG A 83 -15.03 15.18 10.42
C ARG A 83 -14.99 15.67 11.86
N GLN A 84 -14.58 14.82 12.80
CA GLN A 84 -14.44 15.19 14.21
C GLN A 84 -13.35 16.25 14.40
N ARG A 85 -12.17 16.05 13.79
CA ARG A 85 -11.07 17.03 13.81
C ARG A 85 -11.49 18.38 13.24
N MET A 86 -12.15 18.39 12.08
CA MET A 86 -12.63 19.61 11.44
C MET A 86 -13.69 20.33 12.27
N LYS A 87 -14.59 19.60 12.96
CA LYS A 87 -15.55 20.20 13.89
C LYS A 87 -14.82 20.86 15.07
N ALA A 88 -13.88 20.15 15.70
CA ALA A 88 -13.07 20.70 16.79
C ALA A 88 -12.25 21.92 16.33
N LEU A 89 -11.67 21.89 15.13
CA LEU A 89 -10.95 23.03 14.55
C LEU A 89 -11.85 24.24 14.33
N ARG A 90 -13.07 24.05 13.81
CA ARG A 90 -14.06 25.13 13.65
C ARG A 90 -14.46 25.75 14.99
N GLU A 91 -14.66 24.92 16.02
CA GLU A 91 -14.96 25.39 17.38
C GLU A 91 -13.78 26.16 18.00
N ARG A 92 -12.53 25.72 17.77
CA ARG A 92 -11.32 26.44 18.21
C ARG A 92 -11.14 27.78 17.48
N GLN A 93 -11.38 27.81 16.16
CA GLN A 93 -11.36 29.03 15.35
C GLN A 93 -12.42 30.04 15.80
N ALA A 94 -13.64 29.58 16.09
CA ALA A 94 -14.72 30.44 16.61
C ALA A 94 -14.38 31.05 17.98
N LYS A 95 -13.54 30.38 18.78
CA LYS A 95 -13.01 30.89 20.06
C LYS A 95 -11.79 31.80 19.90
N GLY A 96 -11.35 32.11 18.68
CA GLY A 96 -10.20 32.97 18.39
C GLY A 96 -8.84 32.36 18.74
N LEU A 97 -8.78 31.06 19.06
CA LEU A 97 -7.55 30.35 19.40
C LEU A 97 -6.90 29.84 18.10
N ALA A 98 -6.01 30.64 17.51
CA ALA A 98 -5.14 30.18 16.43
C ALA A 98 -3.98 29.37 17.02
N GLU A 99 -3.97 28.06 16.84
CA GLU A 99 -2.80 27.21 17.09
C GLU A 99 -2.48 26.36 15.85
N PRO A 100 -1.19 26.06 15.60
CA PRO A 100 -0.67 25.66 14.30
C PRO A 100 -1.00 24.19 13.97
N TYR A 101 -1.34 23.94 12.71
CA TYR A 101 -1.30 22.60 12.12
C TYR A 101 0.14 22.09 12.20
N LYS A 102 0.38 21.02 12.96
CA LYS A 102 1.70 20.38 13.04
C LYS A 102 1.84 19.44 11.83
N GLU A 103 2.83 19.70 10.98
CA GLU A 103 3.24 18.81 9.89
C GLU A 103 3.56 17.41 10.43
N VAL A 104 3.06 16.39 9.74
CA VAL A 104 3.32 14.97 10.00
C VAL A 104 4.28 14.46 8.95
#